data_AF-A0A348D9D2-F1
#
_entry.id   AF-A0A348D9D2-F1
#
_cell.length_a   1.000
_cell.length_b   1.000
_cell.length_c   1.000
_cell.angle_alpha   90.00
_cell.angle_beta   90.00
_cell.angle_gamma   90.00
#
_symmetry.space_group_name_H-M   'P 1'
#
loop_
_entity.id
_entity.type
_entity.pdbx_description
1 polymer ?
#
loop_
_entity_poly.entity_id
_entity_poly.type
_entity_poly.pdbx_seq_one_letter_code
_entity_poly.pdbx_strand_id
1 'polypeptide(L)' 'MITVGDVVQPRIGGPKLKVIEVHEDQIVAVPVHNDAAEKITLKAADVSLYKEDGDFGVC' A
#
# COMPACT_ATOMS: atom_id res chain seq x y z
N MET A 1 -0.33 8.20 8.26
CA MET A 1 -0.29 8.86 6.94
C MET A 1 0.34 7.85 5.99
N ILE A 2 -0.17 7.73 4.76
CA ILE A 2 0.42 6.83 3.77
C ILE A 2 1.61 7.55 3.13
N THR A 3 2.75 6.87 3.01
CA THR A 3 3.96 7.42 2.40
C THR A 3 4.45 6.56 1.23
N VAL A 4 5.31 7.12 0.40
CA VAL A 4 5.96 6.36 -0.68
C VAL A 4 6.82 5.26 -0.07
N GLY A 5 6.65 4.03 -0.54
CA GLY A 5 7.30 2.83 -0.02
C GLY A 5 6.45 2.01 0.94
N ASP A 6 5.34 2.56 1.47
CA ASP A 6 4.40 1.79 2.28
C ASP A 6 3.73 0.69 1.46
N VAL A 7 3.40 -0.41 2.11
CA VAL A 7 2.51 -1.42 1.55
C VAL A 7 1.10 -1.10 2.02
N VAL A 8 0.14 -1.13 1.11
CA VAL A 8 -1.27 -0.89 1.36
C VAL A 8 -2.09 -2.04 0.81
N GLN A 9 -3.26 -2.26 1.40
CA GLN A 9 -4.22 -3.26 0.95
C GLN A 9 -5.59 -2.60 0.73
N PRO A 10 -6.24 -2.84 -0.42
CA PRO A 10 -7.61 -2.38 -0.65
C PRO A 10 -8.58 -2.93 0.40
N ARG A 11 -9.47 -2.08 0.93
CA ARG A 11 -10.49 -2.48 1.93
C ARG A 11 -11.49 -3.49 1.37
N ILE A 12 -11.76 -3.41 0.06
CA ILE A 12 -12.66 -4.32 -0.66
C ILE A 12 -12.07 -5.74 -0.84
N GLY A 13 -10.84 -5.97 -0.37
CA GLY A 13 -10.08 -7.19 -0.64
C GLY A 13 -9.31 -7.10 -1.96
N GLY A 14 -8.15 -7.74 -2.02
CA GLY A 14 -7.27 -7.66 -3.18
C GLY A 14 -5.80 -7.95 -2.83
N PRO A 15 -4.92 -7.95 -3.84
CA PRO A 15 -3.49 -8.11 -3.60
C PRO A 15 -2.93 -6.92 -2.81
N LYS A 16 -1.83 -7.16 -2.10
CA LYS A 16 -1.03 -6.08 -1.50
C LYS A 16 -0.45 -5.21 -2.61
N LEU A 17 -0.41 -3.91 -2.37
CA LEU A 17 0.15 -2.92 -3.29
C LEU A 17 1.20 -2.09 -2.56
N LYS A 18 2.31 -1.80 -3.22
CA LYS A 18 3.38 -0.93 -2.75
C LYS A 18 3.19 0.45 -3.32
N VAL A 19 3.11 1.45 -2.46
CA VAL A 19 2.91 2.84 -2.82
C VAL A 19 4.17 3.40 -3.46
N ILE A 20 4.02 3.95 -4.66
CA ILE A 20 5.12 4.59 -5.40
C ILE A 20 4.95 6.11 -5.45
N GLU A 21 3.72 6.61 -5.38
CA GLU A 21 3.41 8.04 -5.36
C GLU A 21 2.23 8.31 -4.42
N VAL A 22 2.26 9.43 -3.71
CA VAL A 22 1.19 9.86 -2.79
C VAL A 22 0.74 11.26 -3.18
N HIS A 23 -0.57 11.42 -3.33
CA HIS A 23 -1.26 12.69 -3.54
C HIS A 23 -2.15 13.01 -2.33
N GLU A 24 -2.87 14.13 -2.37
CA GLU A 24 -3.71 14.59 -1.25
C GLU A 24 -4.86 13.63 -0.91
N ASP A 25 -5.60 13.13 -1.90
CA ASP A 25 -6.72 12.17 -1.72
C ASP A 25 -6.45 10.78 -2.30
N GLN A 26 -5.42 10.67 -3.16
CA GLN A 26 -5.14 9.49 -3.95
C GLN A 26 -3.71 9.02 -3.77
N ILE A 27 -3.49 7.74 -4.03
CA ILE A 27 -2.18 7.12 -4.03
C ILE A 27 -2.02 6.33 -5.33
N VAL A 28 -0.79 6.26 -5.81
CA VAL A 28 -0.41 5.39 -6.91
C VAL A 28 0.41 4.25 -6.32
N ALA A 29 -0.01 3.03 -6.57
CA ALA A 29 0.62 1.84 -6.04
C ALA A 29 0.74 0.76 -7.11
N VAL A 30 1.72 -0.12 -6.95
CA VAL A 30 1.96 -1.27 -7.82
C VAL A 30 1.89 -2.56 -7.01
N PRO A 31 1.51 -3.71 -7.59
CA PRO A 31 1.54 -4.99 -6.90
C PRO A 31 2.91 -5.29 -6.30
N VAL A 32 2.99 -5.66 -5.01
CA VAL A 32 4.28 -5.92 -4.34
C VAL A 32 5.04 -7.11 -4.96
N HIS A 33 4.33 -8.00 -5.65
CA HIS A 33 4.92 -9.14 -6.35
C HIS A 33 5.47 -8.77 -7.74
N ASN A 34 5.16 -7.58 -8.26
CA ASN A 34 5.59 -7.15 -9.59
C ASN A 34 5.62 -5.62 -9.70
N ASP A 35 6.76 -5.00 -9.37
CA ASP A 35 6.94 -3.55 -9.50
C ASP A 35 6.86 -3.03 -10.97
N ALA A 36 6.90 -3.92 -11.97
CA ALA A 36 6.73 -3.59 -13.39
C ALA A 36 5.28 -3.73 -13.90
N ALA A 37 4.35 -4.11 -13.03
CA ALA A 37 2.94 -4.15 -13.38
C ALA A 37 2.35 -2.74 -13.54
N GLU A 38 1.11 -2.69 -14.02
CA GLU A 38 0.39 -1.44 -14.25
C GLU A 38 0.22 -0.66 -12.94
N LYS A 39 0.47 0.65 -13.00
CA LYS A 39 0.29 1.55 -11.87
C LYS A 39 -1.20 1.67 -11.56
N ILE A 40 -1.57 1.36 -10.32
CA ILE A 40 -2.96 1.40 -9.87
C ILE A 40 -3.15 2.65 -9.02
N THR A 41 -4.06 3.52 -9.47
CA THR A 41 -4.45 4.71 -8.70
C THR A 41 -5.68 4.38 -7.86
N LEU A 42 -5.57 4.57 -6.54
CA LEU A 42 -6.63 4.30 -5.57
C LEU A 42 -6.77 5.50 -4.63
N LYS A 43 -7.95 5.70 -4.06
CA LYS A 43 -8.11 6.69 -2.99
C LYS A 43 -7.45 6.21 -1.71
N ALA A 44 -6.79 7.12 -1.01
CA ALA A 44 -6.18 6.84 0.29
C ALA A 44 -7.24 6.33 1.31
N ALA A 45 -8.50 6.76 1.17
CA ALA A 45 -9.61 6.32 2.02
C ALA A 45 -10.01 4.84 1.79
N ASP A 46 -9.89 4.35 0.55
CA ASP A 46 -10.31 3.01 0.13
C ASP A 46 -9.25 1.91 0.37
N VAL A 47 -8.05 2.33 0.79
CA VAL A 47 -6.97 1.42 1.17
C VAL A 47 -6.70 1.48 2.67
N SER A 48 -6.03 0.47 3.18
CA SER A 48 -5.51 0.42 4.55
C SER A 48 -4.02 0.13 4.51
N LEU A 49 -3.25 0.78 5.38
CA LEU A 49 -1.81 0.52 5.48
C LEU A 49 -1.60 -0.93 5.92
N TYR A 50 -0.86 -1.70 5.12
CA TYR A 50 -0.45 -3.04 5.46
C TYR A 50 0.84 -2.94 6.27
N LYS A 51 0.73 -3.18 7.57
CA LYS A 51 1.88 -3.27 8.46
C LYS A 51 2.07 -4.75 8.80
N GLU A 52 3.26 -5.28 8.58
CA GLU A 52 3.63 -6.51 9.26
C GLU A 52 3.83 -6.14 10.74
N ASP A 53 2.89 -6.53 11.60
CA ASP A 53 3.01 -6.50 13.08
C ASP A 53 4.10 -7.49 13.57
N GLY A 54 5.21 -7.58 12.84
CA GLY A 54 6.24 -8.61 12.96
C GLY A 54 7.58 -8.14 13.53
N ASP A 55 7.63 -6.95 14.15
CA ASP A 55 8.81 -6.51 14.92
C ASP A 55 8.36 -5.89 16.25
N PHE A 56 7.66 -6.69 17.05
CA PHE A 56 7.66 -6.49 18.49
C PHE A 56 8.51 -7.60 19.09
N GLY A 57 9.77 -7.27 19.37
CA GLY A 57 10.70 -8.12 20.10
C GLY A 57 10.02 -8.70 21.33
N VAL A 58 9.94 -10.03 21.38
CA VAL A 58 9.60 -10.77 22.58
C VAL A 58 10.87 -11.42 23.11
N CYS A 59 11.30 -10.89 24.27
CA CYS A 59 12.41 -11.22 25.16
C CYS A 59 13.83 -10.82 24.75
#